data_AF-A0A2H0YMU1-F1
#
_entry.id   AF-A0A2H0YMU1-F1
#
_cell.length_a   1.000
_cell.length_b   1.000
_cell.length_c   1.000
_cell.angle_alpha   90.00
_cell.angle_beta   90.00
_cell.angle_gamma   90.00
#
_symmetry.space_group_name_H-M   'P 1'
#
loop_
_entity.id
_entity.type
_entity.pdbx_description
1 polymer ?
#
loop_
_entity_poly.entity_id
_entity_poly.type
_entity_poly.pdbx_seq_one_letter_code
_entity_poly.pdbx_strand_id
1 'polypeptide(L)'
;MERRFRILRFNPLYDVKPHYQDYRIKVQPFWSVLDCLNEIKWKLDGSLSFRRSCAHGVCGSDAMMINGRNRLACRTLIRDLKPSRVIRVEPLKSFPVIKDLFVDTDEFFQRNLAVKPWFVNQTPPPERERLQSPKQRARIDDSTK
;
A
#
# COMPACT_ATOMS: atom_id res chain seq x y z
N MET A 1 -10.68 -20.34 -9.27
CA MET A 1 -10.80 -21.00 -7.94
C MET A 1 -11.59 -20.11 -7.01
N GLU A 2 -12.35 -20.64 -6.05
CA GLU A 2 -12.98 -19.79 -5.02
C GLU A 2 -11.98 -19.50 -3.89
N ARG A 3 -11.99 -18.26 -3.37
CA ARG A 3 -11.18 -17.87 -2.21
C ARG A 3 -12.03 -17.08 -1.22
N ARG A 4 -11.73 -17.26 0.08
CA ARG A 4 -12.31 -16.46 1.17
C ARG A 4 -11.36 -15.32 1.57
N PHE A 5 -11.86 -14.10 1.48
CA PHE A 5 -11.23 -12.90 2.01
C PHE A 5 -11.85 -12.56 3.36
N ARG A 6 -11.03 -12.30 4.36
CA ARG A 6 -11.44 -11.78 5.66
C ARG A 6 -10.88 -10.38 5.81
N ILE A 7 -11.73 -9.37 5.69
CA ILE A 7 -11.32 -7.96 5.66
C ILE A 7 -11.69 -7.32 6.99
N LEU A 8 -10.75 -6.59 7.60
CA LEU A 8 -11.06 -5.76 8.77
C LEU A 8 -11.76 -4.49 8.30
N ARG A 9 -13.04 -4.37 8.66
CA ARG A 9 -13.92 -3.25 8.35
C ARG A 9 -13.99 -2.29 9.51
N PHE A 10 -14.12 -1.02 9.20
CA PHE A 10 -14.36 0.03 10.18
C PHE A 10 -14.89 1.28 9.48
N ASN A 11 -16.06 1.77 9.89
CA ASN A 11 -16.62 3.03 9.47
C ASN A 11 -16.89 3.91 10.72
N PRO A 12 -16.14 5.02 10.92
CA PRO A 12 -16.25 5.82 12.13
C PRO A 12 -17.63 6.48 12.34
N LEU A 13 -18.47 6.54 11.29
CA LEU A 13 -19.83 7.07 11.41
C LEU A 13 -20.82 6.09 12.05
N TYR A 14 -20.55 4.78 12.02
CA TYR A 14 -21.50 3.75 12.43
C TYR A 14 -20.91 2.71 13.38
N ASP A 15 -19.61 2.42 13.28
CA ASP A 15 -18.95 1.36 14.02
C ASP A 15 -18.33 1.89 15.32
N VAL A 16 -18.64 1.22 16.43
CA VAL A 16 -17.95 1.47 17.72
C VAL A 16 -16.54 0.89 17.72
N LYS A 17 -16.32 -0.23 17.02
CA LYS A 17 -15.04 -0.91 16.94
C LYS A 17 -14.86 -1.62 15.58
N PRO A 18 -13.61 -1.81 15.11
CA PRO A 18 -13.35 -2.60 13.92
C PRO A 18 -13.89 -4.02 14.04
N HIS A 19 -14.39 -4.56 12.94
CA HIS A 19 -14.94 -5.91 12.87
C HIS A 19 -14.50 -6.63 11.59
N TYR A 20 -14.46 -7.94 11.62
CA TYR A 20 -14.11 -8.72 10.44
C TYR A 20 -15.36 -9.05 9.61
N GLN A 21 -15.25 -8.87 8.29
CA GLN A 21 -16.25 -9.31 7.33
C GLN A 21 -15.62 -10.26 6.32
N ASP A 22 -16.30 -11.37 6.07
CA ASP A 22 -15.84 -12.40 5.15
C ASP A 22 -16.54 -12.24 3.78
N TYR A 23 -15.76 -12.32 2.70
CA TYR A 23 -16.24 -12.32 1.31
C TYR A 23 -15.73 -13.57 0.60
N ARG A 24 -16.58 -14.18 -0.23
CA ARG A 24 -16.20 -15.30 -1.10
C ARG A 24 -16.29 -14.84 -2.55
N ILE A 25 -15.18 -14.96 -3.27
CA ILE A 25 -15.10 -14.58 -4.68
C ILE A 25 -14.39 -15.66 -5.50
N LYS A 26 -14.78 -15.77 -6.77
CA LYS A 26 -14.04 -16.55 -7.76
C LYS A 26 -12.86 -15.72 -8.24
N VAL A 27 -11.65 -16.27 -8.15
CA VAL A 27 -10.40 -15.60 -8.51
C VAL A 27 -9.56 -16.44 -9.46
N GLN A 28 -8.63 -15.77 -10.15
CA GLN A 28 -7.62 -16.41 -10.98
C GLN A 28 -6.25 -16.38 -10.26
N PRO A 29 -5.34 -17.35 -10.50
CA PRO A 29 -4.06 -17.42 -9.78
C PRO A 29 -3.18 -16.18 -9.96
N PHE A 30 -3.28 -15.53 -11.12
CA PHE A 30 -2.48 -14.37 -11.51
C PHE A 30 -3.13 -13.03 -11.17
N TRP A 31 -4.32 -13.05 -10.56
CA TRP A 31 -4.89 -11.83 -10.01
C TRP A 31 -4.06 -11.38 -8.80
N SER A 32 -3.96 -10.07 -8.65
CA SER A 32 -3.44 -9.45 -7.44
C SER A 32 -4.52 -9.41 -6.35
N VAL A 33 -4.10 -9.15 -5.11
CA VAL A 33 -5.05 -8.83 -4.03
C VAL A 33 -5.83 -7.56 -4.36
N LEU A 34 -5.22 -6.60 -5.05
CA LEU A 34 -5.92 -5.40 -5.51
C LEU A 34 -7.08 -5.73 -6.46
N ASP A 35 -6.88 -6.62 -7.43
CA ASP A 35 -7.95 -7.06 -8.34
C ASP A 35 -9.10 -7.69 -7.57
N CYS A 36 -8.78 -8.50 -6.57
CA CYS A 36 -9.78 -9.12 -5.70
C CYS A 36 -10.55 -8.10 -4.85
N LEU A 37 -9.87 -7.09 -4.30
CA LEU A 37 -10.52 -6.01 -3.55
C LEU A 37 -11.40 -5.15 -4.45
N ASN A 38 -11.00 -4.93 -5.70
CA ASN A 38 -11.81 -4.25 -6.71
C ASN A 38 -13.08 -5.05 -7.02
N GLU A 39 -12.96 -6.35 -7.26
CA GLU A 39 -14.10 -7.24 -7.49
C GLU A 39 -15.07 -7.24 -6.31
N ILE A 40 -14.57 -7.31 -5.07
CA ILE A 40 -15.40 -7.19 -3.86
C ILE A 40 -16.11 -5.83 -3.85
N LYS A 41 -15.37 -4.74 -4.05
CA LYS A 41 -15.95 -3.39 -4.01
C LYS A 41 -17.00 -3.17 -5.09
N TRP A 42 -16.75 -3.62 -6.31
CA TRP A 42 -17.59 -3.32 -7.46
C TRP A 42 -18.84 -4.20 -7.52
N LYS A 43 -18.77 -5.45 -7.05
CA LYS A 43 -19.85 -6.42 -7.25
C LYS A 43 -20.53 -6.87 -5.97
N LEU A 44 -19.88 -6.75 -4.81
CA LEU A 44 -20.41 -7.26 -3.55
C LEU A 44 -20.68 -6.15 -2.54
N ASP A 45 -19.77 -5.19 -2.40
CA ASP A 45 -19.85 -4.19 -1.34
C ASP A 45 -19.16 -2.86 -1.72
N GLY A 46 -19.97 -1.94 -2.27
CA GLY A 46 -19.51 -0.61 -2.66
C GLY A 46 -18.97 0.25 -1.51
N SER A 47 -19.28 -0.10 -0.25
CA SER A 47 -18.87 0.68 0.92
C SER A 47 -17.40 0.48 1.32
N LEU A 48 -16.75 -0.57 0.81
CA LEU A 48 -15.36 -0.91 1.11
C LEU A 48 -14.39 0.19 0.63
N SER A 49 -13.57 0.72 1.53
CA SER A 49 -12.59 1.79 1.24
C SER A 49 -11.14 1.32 1.32
N PHE A 50 -10.36 1.67 0.30
CA PHE A 50 -8.90 1.46 0.22
C PHE A 50 -8.30 2.43 -0.81
N ARG A 51 -7.00 2.73 -0.69
CA ARG A 51 -6.25 3.54 -1.67
C ARG A 51 -5.64 2.66 -2.76
N ARG A 52 -5.67 3.15 -4.01
CA ARG A 52 -5.01 2.55 -5.18
C ARG A 52 -4.67 3.65 -6.19
N SER A 53 -3.62 3.44 -6.99
CA SER A 53 -3.28 4.32 -8.11
C SER A 53 -2.62 3.55 -9.26
N CYS A 54 -1.30 3.31 -9.20
CA CYS A 54 -0.56 2.77 -10.35
C CYS A 54 -0.85 1.31 -10.70
N ALA A 55 -1.28 0.49 -9.72
CA ALA A 55 -1.53 -0.95 -9.86
C ALA A 55 -0.35 -1.82 -10.37
N HIS A 56 0.87 -1.28 -10.46
CA HIS A 56 2.07 -2.03 -10.87
C HIS A 56 3.24 -1.84 -9.88
N GLY A 57 2.92 -1.47 -8.63
CA GLY A 57 3.88 -1.52 -7.53
C GLY A 57 4.94 -0.42 -7.49
N VAL A 58 4.63 0.76 -8.04
CA VAL A 58 5.55 1.92 -8.07
C VAL A 58 5.16 2.99 -7.04
N CYS A 59 3.89 3.39 -6.97
CA CYS A 59 3.48 4.51 -6.12
C CYS A 59 3.35 4.19 -4.62
N GLY A 60 3.32 2.90 -4.23
CA GLY A 60 3.14 2.49 -2.82
C GLY A 60 1.77 2.78 -2.19
N SER A 61 0.78 3.28 -2.95
CA SER A 61 -0.51 3.75 -2.42
C SER A 61 -1.39 2.68 -1.77
N ASP A 62 -1.21 1.42 -2.17
CA ASP A 62 -2.05 0.28 -1.78
C ASP A 62 -1.33 -0.67 -0.81
N ALA A 63 -0.41 -0.11 -0.02
CA ALA A 63 0.23 -0.80 1.09
C ALA A 63 -0.81 -1.15 2.17
N MET A 64 -0.87 -2.42 2.54
CA MET A 64 -1.76 -2.93 3.57
C MET A 64 -1.19 -4.20 4.19
N MET A 65 -1.82 -4.72 5.25
CA MET A 65 -1.40 -5.97 5.86
C MET A 65 -2.17 -7.14 5.25
N ILE A 66 -1.45 -8.02 4.56
CA ILE A 66 -2.00 -9.21 3.91
C ILE A 66 -1.41 -10.45 4.58
N ASN A 67 -2.26 -11.26 5.19
CA ASN A 67 -1.89 -12.43 5.98
C ASN A 67 -0.85 -12.12 7.08
N GLY A 68 -0.98 -10.96 7.73
CA GLY A 68 -0.10 -10.53 8.82
C GLY A 68 1.24 -9.95 8.40
N ARG A 69 1.47 -9.69 7.09
CA ARG A 69 2.67 -9.02 6.58
C ARG A 69 2.31 -7.77 5.81
N ASN A 70 3.11 -6.72 5.93
CA ASN A 70 2.98 -5.52 5.09
C ASN A 70 3.33 -5.89 3.64
N ARG A 71 2.41 -5.63 2.72
CA ARG A 71 2.56 -5.92 1.29
C ARG A 71 1.85 -4.85 0.47
N LEU A 72 2.27 -4.71 -0.79
CA LEU A 72 1.49 -3.98 -1.79
C LEU A 72 0.41 -4.91 -2.35
N ALA A 73 -0.85 -4.48 -2.29
CA ALA A 73 -1.96 -5.30 -2.77
C ALA A 73 -1.84 -5.62 -4.28
N CYS A 74 -1.39 -4.67 -5.09
CA CYS A 74 -1.20 -4.81 -6.53
C CYS A 74 -0.07 -5.77 -6.93
N ARG A 75 0.94 -5.96 -6.07
CA ARG A 75 2.04 -6.91 -6.33
C ARG A 75 1.83 -8.28 -5.73
N THR A 76 0.85 -8.43 -4.83
CA THR A 76 0.62 -9.69 -4.13
C THR A 76 -0.31 -10.57 -4.95
N LEU A 77 0.21 -11.59 -5.63
CA LEU A 77 -0.61 -12.48 -6.44
C LEU A 77 -1.28 -13.55 -5.59
N ILE A 78 -2.47 -13.98 -6.01
CA ILE A 78 -3.22 -15.06 -5.34
C ILE A 78 -2.44 -16.38 -5.34
N ARG A 79 -1.67 -16.68 -6.40
CA ARG A 79 -0.84 -17.89 -6.46
C ARG A 79 0.24 -17.92 -5.37
N ASP A 80 0.72 -16.76 -4.93
CA ASP A 80 1.79 -16.65 -3.92
C ASP A 80 1.25 -16.77 -2.49
N LEU A 81 -0.07 -16.79 -2.33
CA LEU A 81 -0.76 -16.96 -1.06
C LEU A 81 -1.21 -18.43 -0.91
N LYS A 82 -0.91 -19.03 0.24
CA LYS A 82 -1.23 -20.44 0.55
C LYS A 82 -2.67 -20.81 0.14
N PRO A 83 -2.89 -21.82 -0.73
CA PRO A 83 -4.20 -22.19 -1.26
C PRO A 83 -5.31 -22.45 -0.22
N SER A 84 -4.98 -23.14 0.87
CA SER A 84 -5.93 -23.52 1.92
C SER A 84 -6.21 -22.42 2.95
N ARG A 85 -5.51 -21.28 2.87
CA ARG A 85 -5.62 -20.22 3.88
C ARG A 85 -6.56 -19.12 3.43
N VAL A 86 -7.41 -18.69 4.37
CA VAL A 86 -8.18 -17.45 4.29
C VAL A 86 -7.23 -16.28 4.06
N ILE A 87 -7.55 -15.42 3.10
CA ILE A 87 -6.76 -14.23 2.83
C ILE A 87 -7.25 -13.14 3.78
N ARG A 88 -6.47 -12.88 4.83
CA ARG A 88 -6.78 -11.83 5.80
C ARG A 88 -6.18 -10.51 5.32
N VAL A 89 -7.00 -9.47 5.25
CA VAL A 89 -6.62 -8.13 4.80
C VAL A 89 -6.99 -7.12 5.88
N GLU A 90 -6.01 -6.34 6.32
CA GLU A 90 -6.12 -5.39 7.43
C GLU A 90 -5.39 -4.09 7.03
N PRO A 91 -5.76 -2.93 7.60
CA PRO A 91 -5.01 -1.68 7.40
C PRO A 91 -3.58 -1.81 7.94
N LEU A 92 -2.71 -0.88 7.56
CA LEU A 92 -1.35 -0.80 8.11
C LEU A 92 -1.42 -0.49 9.62
N LYS A 93 -0.74 -1.31 10.44
CA LYS A 93 -0.84 -1.25 11.92
C LYS A 93 -0.34 0.03 12.57
N SER A 94 0.59 0.74 11.93
CA SER A 94 1.25 1.93 12.51
C SER A 94 0.63 3.24 12.07
N PHE A 95 -0.52 3.20 11.39
CA PHE A 95 -1.18 4.38 10.85
C PHE A 95 -2.61 4.47 11.39
N PRO A 96 -3.10 5.68 11.72
CA PRO A 96 -4.50 5.88 12.10
C PRO A 96 -5.43 5.42 10.97
N VAL A 97 -6.46 4.63 11.30
CA VAL A 97 -7.43 4.16 10.31
C VAL A 97 -8.48 5.26 10.08
N ILE A 98 -8.64 5.70 8.84
CA ILE A 98 -9.71 6.62 8.43
C ILE A 98 -11.00 5.82 8.20
N LYS A 99 -10.91 4.76 7.37
CA LYS A 99 -12.03 3.85 7.08
C LYS A 99 -11.52 2.56 6.46
N ASP A 100 -11.95 1.40 6.96
CA ASP A 100 -11.60 0.08 6.46
C ASP A 100 -10.07 -0.12 6.31
N LEU A 101 -9.56 -0.17 5.08
CA LEU A 101 -8.15 -0.35 4.74
C LEU A 101 -7.46 0.98 4.40
N PHE A 102 -8.20 2.09 4.43
CA PHE A 102 -7.68 3.42 4.20
C PHE A 102 -7.19 4.03 5.52
N VAL A 103 -5.89 4.32 5.57
CA VAL A 103 -5.19 4.92 6.70
C VAL A 103 -4.73 6.34 6.38
N ASP A 104 -4.58 7.15 7.42
CA ASP A 104 -3.95 8.45 7.35
C ASP A 104 -2.43 8.28 7.23
N THR A 105 -1.83 8.97 6.26
CA THR A 105 -0.40 8.91 5.95
C THR A 105 0.32 10.22 6.25
N ASP A 106 -0.38 11.24 6.75
CA ASP A 106 0.15 12.59 6.85
C ASP A 106 1.33 12.66 7.82
N GLU A 107 1.22 11.99 8.98
CA GLU A 107 2.31 11.94 9.95
C GLU A 107 3.61 11.36 9.36
N PHE A 108 3.50 10.36 8.49
CA PHE A 108 4.65 9.78 7.80
C PHE A 108 5.34 10.82 6.90
N PHE A 109 4.56 11.59 6.12
CA PHE A 109 5.12 12.64 5.27
C PHE A 109 5.68 13.82 6.07
N GLN A 110 5.05 14.18 7.20
CA GLN A 110 5.59 15.22 8.08
C GLN A 110 6.96 14.83 8.65
N ARG A 111 7.12 13.57 9.08
CA ARG A 111 8.42 13.04 9.53
C ARG A 111 9.45 13.01 8.38
N ASN A 112 9.03 12.70 7.16
CA ASN A 112 9.89 12.78 5.98
C ASN A 112 10.34 14.22 5.71
N LEU A 113 9.45 15.21 5.77
CA LEU A 113 9.80 16.62 5.58
C LEU A 113 10.73 17.15 6.66
N ALA A 114 10.61 16.65 7.90
CA ALA A 114 11.45 17.07 9.03
C ALA A 114 12.94 16.79 8.82
N VAL A 115 13.30 15.77 8.03
CA VAL A 115 14.71 15.47 7.69
C VAL A 115 15.25 16.28 6.50
N LYS A 116 14.47 17.23 5.98
CA LYS A 116 14.82 18.09 4.83
C LYS A 116 15.33 17.26 3.63
N PRO A 117 14.49 16.37 3.03
CA PRO A 117 14.87 15.42 2.00
C PRO A 117 15.04 16.09 0.62
N TRP A 118 15.75 17.21 0.57
CA TRP A 118 16.06 17.98 -0.62
C TRP A 118 17.52 18.42 -0.58
N PHE A 119 18.05 18.78 -1.74
CA PHE A 119 19.43 19.17 -1.87
C PHE A 119 19.67 20.58 -1.31
N VAL A 120 20.58 20.69 -0.32
CA VAL A 120 21.00 21.97 0.28
C VAL A 120 22.37 22.34 -0.27
N ASN A 121 22.44 23.46 -0.99
CA ASN A 121 23.69 24.00 -1.53
C ASN A 121 24.24 25.11 -0.64
N GLN A 122 25.57 25.19 -0.56
CA GLN A 122 26.28 26.32 0.07
C GLN A 122 26.70 27.40 -0.93
N THR A 123 26.63 27.10 -2.24
CA THR A 123 27.03 28.01 -3.32
C THR A 123 25.87 28.29 -4.28
N PRO A 124 25.84 29.49 -4.92
CA PRO A 124 24.85 29.80 -5.95
C PRO A 124 24.84 28.77 -7.10
N PRO A 125 23.71 28.60 -7.81
CA PRO A 125 23.66 27.80 -9.02
C PRO A 125 24.71 28.28 -10.05
N PRO A 126 25.53 27.38 -10.62
CA PRO A 126 26.44 27.73 -11.71
C PRO A 126 25.67 27.98 -13.02
N GLU A 127 26.36 28.50 -14.04
CA GLU A 127 25.80 28.71 -15.39
C GLU A 127 25.33 27.40 -16.05
N ARG A 128 25.94 26.27 -15.67
CA ARG A 128 25.61 24.91 -16.15
C ARG A 128 25.32 23.96 -14.99
N GLU A 129 25.02 22.70 -15.30
CA GLU A 129 24.83 21.65 -14.30
C GLU A 129 26.08 21.42 -13.43
N ARG A 130 25.86 20.99 -12.19
CA ARG A 130 26.94 20.55 -11.31
C ARG A 130 27.40 19.17 -11.76
N LEU A 131 28.69 19.03 -12.08
CA LEU A 131 29.26 17.75 -12.49
C LEU A 131 29.25 16.75 -11.33
N GLN A 132 28.79 15.53 -11.61
CA GLN A 132 28.81 14.39 -10.69
C GLN A 132 29.37 13.17 -11.43
N SER A 133 30.43 12.56 -10.89
CA SER A 133 30.99 11.35 -11.49
C SER A 133 30.11 10.11 -11.22
N PRO A 134 30.17 9.06 -12.07
CA PRO A 134 29.44 7.82 -11.84
C PRO A 134 29.70 7.20 -10.46
N LYS A 135 30.93 7.29 -9.94
CA LYS A 135 31.28 6.80 -8.60
C LYS A 135 30.58 7.59 -7.47
N GLN A 136 30.40 8.90 -7.64
CA GLN A 136 29.64 9.72 -6.68
C GLN A 136 28.14 9.41 -6.77
N ARG A 137 27.60 9.25 -7.98
CA ARG A 137 26.20 8.89 -8.19
C ARG A 137 25.85 7.54 -7.56
N ALA A 138 26.73 6.55 -7.72
CA ALA A 138 26.53 5.21 -7.18
C ALA A 138 26.34 5.20 -5.65
N ARG A 139 26.96 6.13 -4.91
CA ARG A 139 26.75 6.27 -3.46
C ARG A 139 25.33 6.69 -3.08
N ILE A 140 24.66 7.47 -3.94
CA ILE A 140 23.25 7.86 -3.75
C ILE A 140 22.36 6.68 -4.13
N ASP A 141 22.62 6.06 -5.28
CA ASP A 141 21.78 4.98 -5.78
C ASP A 141 21.78 3.75 -4.86
N ASP A 142 22.91 3.44 -4.20
CA ASP A 142 23.03 2.35 -3.21
C ASP A 142 22.02 2.51 -2.06
N SER A 143 21.76 3.76 -1.64
CA SER A 143 20.79 4.06 -0.57
C SER A 143 19.32 3.97 -1.02
N THR A 144 19.06 3.78 -2.31
CA THR A 144 17.71 3.77 -2.92
C THR A 144 17.29 2.43 -3.51
N LYS A 145 18.17 1.42 -3.46
CA LYS A 145 17.88 0.04 -3.90
C LYS A 145 17.46 -0.84 -2.72
#